data_AF-A0A0N0J5E1-F1
#
_entry.id   AF-A0A0N0J5E1-F1
#
_cell.length_a   1.000
_cell.length_b   1.000
_cell.length_c   1.000
_cell.angle_alpha   90.00
_cell.angle_beta   90.00
_cell.angle_gamma   90.00
#
_symmetry.space_group_name_H-M   'P 1'
#
loop_
_entity.id
_entity.type
_entity.pdbx_description
1 polymer ?
#
loop_
_entity_poly.entity_id
_entity_poly.type
_entity_poly.pdbx_seq_one_letter_code
_entity_poly.pdbx_strand_id
1 'polypeptide(L)'
;MKRFAPLAAARGLVALLLAGWLWAGTAQAGGRLPCEAPQIFSAAAVNVLVLPYRDARTNLQARGSAGWRLATLVQQETLLALLKYQSIGVTELTAESGLCDVRQVLQQVTRGQGNGQLAPGRALVVIWGRVYQEGEDIYVQSYLRFLRKGQAESVQATVGPLRLSAELQTTALAMAPRRLAQRDLEALEARARQSLMLHRSPGGAVQGPLADANEPVAYAVLAAEGEWMRVRSTVTGREGWMRARADADGWALRRLLPELGYLDAVVGYLRLRGLQQQPAGGDPRVLYGWMRTQLEAHERAVGSDTAPAALALGRVMLGLAQWHVEALGPEAERRRRASALFDEASRLAPEVADYRNLSAVASPFAAPFSGAGAPDLSPELAAQLDGTLLGALALDAEHRGALGNLERLYAALEAQAPAPGAKALYENPVLTQRLDVVRKSLQGTR
;
A
#
# COMPACT_ATOMS: atom_id res chain seq x y z
N MET A 1 17.62 7.58 75.90
CA MET A 1 17.77 6.20 75.38
C MET A 1 16.79 6.07 74.22
N LYS A 2 17.29 6.08 72.97
CA LYS A 2 17.58 4.89 72.11
C LYS A 2 16.25 4.33 71.53
N ARG A 3 16.00 4.25 70.23
CA ARG A 3 16.81 4.37 69.00
C ARG A 3 15.88 4.64 67.81
N PHE A 4 16.34 5.50 66.89
CA PHE A 4 15.81 5.62 65.52
C PHE A 4 16.08 4.33 64.73
N ALA A 5 15.09 3.86 63.98
CA ALA A 5 15.25 2.77 63.01
C ALA A 5 15.60 3.34 61.62
N PRO A 6 16.45 2.66 60.82
CA PRO A 6 17.04 3.22 59.62
C PRO A 6 16.16 3.02 58.37
N LEU A 7 16.06 4.07 57.56
CA LEU A 7 15.72 4.01 56.14
C LEU A 7 16.85 3.32 55.38
N ALA A 8 16.63 2.09 54.92
CA ALA A 8 17.52 1.41 53.99
C ALA A 8 16.72 0.53 53.02
N ALA A 9 17.18 0.52 51.76
CA ALA A 9 16.77 -0.35 50.65
C ALA A 9 15.55 0.07 49.81
N ALA A 10 15.71 1.18 49.06
CA ALA A 10 14.95 1.41 47.82
C ALA A 10 15.90 1.91 46.71
N ARG A 11 16.91 1.09 46.35
CA ARG A 11 17.86 1.38 45.24
C ARG A 11 18.10 0.19 44.31
N GLY A 12 17.19 -0.79 44.28
CA GLY A 12 17.38 -2.05 43.56
C GLY A 12 16.40 -2.36 42.41
N LEU A 13 15.56 -1.41 41.98
CA LEU A 13 14.45 -1.73 41.05
C LEU A 13 14.33 -0.80 39.82
N VAL A 14 15.28 0.11 39.62
CA VAL A 14 15.30 0.99 38.42
C VAL A 14 16.17 0.42 37.29
N ALA A 15 17.14 -0.44 37.59
CA ALA A 15 18.04 -1.01 36.57
C ALA A 15 17.40 -2.14 35.72
N LEU A 16 16.37 -2.83 36.22
CA LEU A 16 15.67 -3.89 35.48
C LEU A 16 14.59 -3.37 34.52
N LEU A 17 14.08 -2.15 34.72
CA LEU A 17 13.14 -1.51 33.79
C LEU A 17 13.83 -0.87 32.57
N LEU A 18 15.12 -0.50 32.68
CA LEU A 18 15.90 0.04 31.56
C LEU A 18 16.46 -1.06 30.63
N ALA A 19 16.68 -2.28 31.11
CA ALA A 19 17.14 -3.40 30.29
C ALA A 19 16.03 -3.99 29.38
N GLY A 20 14.75 -3.83 29.75
CA GLY A 20 13.61 -4.30 28.96
C GLY A 20 13.30 -3.46 27.72
N TRP A 21 13.85 -2.24 27.61
CA TRP A 21 13.61 -1.33 26.49
C TRP A 21 14.60 -1.48 25.34
N LEU A 22 15.70 -2.21 25.52
CA LEU A 22 16.69 -2.44 24.46
C LEU A 22 16.38 -3.66 23.56
N TRP A 23 15.27 -4.36 23.81
CA TRP A 23 14.79 -5.48 22.99
C TRP A 23 13.54 -5.11 22.17
N ALA A 24 13.39 -3.84 21.80
CA ALA A 24 12.44 -3.43 20.78
C ALA A 24 12.86 -4.09 19.44
N GLY A 25 12.16 -5.17 19.10
CA GLY A 25 12.55 -6.16 18.09
C GLY A 25 13.01 -5.57 16.76
N THR A 26 14.15 -6.09 16.31
CA THR A 26 14.71 -5.92 14.97
C THR A 26 13.80 -6.60 13.93
N ALA A 27 12.63 -6.00 13.65
CA ALA A 27 11.67 -6.52 12.68
C ALA A 27 11.95 -5.98 11.28
N GLN A 28 13.06 -6.44 10.70
CA GLN A 28 13.35 -6.30 9.28
C GLN A 28 13.90 -7.63 8.80
N ALA A 29 13.14 -8.32 7.96
CA ALA A 29 13.50 -9.66 7.55
C ALA A 29 13.08 -9.98 6.11
N GLY A 30 14.02 -10.57 5.39
CA GLY A 30 13.78 -11.28 4.14
C GLY A 30 13.57 -12.76 4.43
N GLY A 31 12.70 -13.44 3.67
CA GLY A 31 12.56 -14.89 3.75
C GLY A 31 12.10 -15.51 2.44
N ARG A 32 12.25 -16.83 2.31
CA ARG A 32 11.68 -17.63 1.22
C ARG A 32 10.92 -18.80 1.82
N LEU A 33 9.67 -18.99 1.41
CA LEU A 33 8.78 -20.00 1.96
C LEU A 33 8.00 -20.74 0.85
N PRO A 34 7.51 -21.95 1.10
CA PRO A 34 6.58 -22.62 0.20
C PRO A 34 5.21 -21.94 0.17
N CYS A 35 4.55 -21.93 -0.98
CA CYS A 35 3.21 -21.34 -1.15
C CYS A 35 2.11 -22.05 -0.35
N GLU A 36 2.34 -23.29 0.07
CA GLU A 36 1.42 -24.10 0.88
C GLU A 36 1.40 -23.66 2.35
N ALA A 37 2.48 -23.02 2.81
CA ALA A 37 2.64 -22.52 4.17
C ALA A 37 3.18 -21.08 4.17
N PRO A 38 2.44 -20.11 3.59
CA PRO A 38 2.88 -18.73 3.55
C PRO A 38 2.89 -18.16 4.97
N GLN A 39 3.96 -17.45 5.31
CA GLN A 39 4.08 -16.75 6.57
C GLN A 39 4.51 -15.31 6.32
N ILE A 40 4.07 -14.45 7.24
CA ILE A 40 4.46 -13.04 7.29
C ILE A 40 5.10 -12.74 8.65
N PHE A 41 5.80 -11.61 8.71
CA PHE A 41 6.40 -11.13 9.94
C PHE A 41 5.33 -10.39 10.73
N SER A 42 4.84 -11.02 11.80
CA SER A 42 3.75 -10.49 12.64
C SER A 42 4.04 -9.11 13.26
N ALA A 43 5.33 -8.83 13.52
CA ALA A 43 5.79 -7.54 14.03
C ALA A 43 5.95 -6.45 12.96
N ALA A 44 6.00 -6.81 11.67
CA ALA A 44 6.16 -5.84 10.59
C ALA A 44 4.87 -5.06 10.34
N ALA A 45 5.00 -3.75 10.21
CA ALA A 45 3.90 -2.85 9.86
C ALA A 45 3.37 -3.11 8.45
N VAL A 46 4.27 -3.38 7.52
CA VAL A 46 3.94 -3.80 6.16
C VAL A 46 4.70 -5.06 5.80
N ASN A 47 3.98 -6.08 5.40
CA ASN A 47 4.55 -7.28 4.81
C ASN A 47 4.40 -7.24 3.29
N VAL A 48 5.40 -7.70 2.56
CA VAL A 48 5.34 -7.87 1.11
C VAL A 48 5.58 -9.34 0.78
N LEU A 49 4.64 -9.93 0.05
CA LEU A 49 4.76 -11.28 -0.50
C LEU A 49 5.07 -11.19 -1.99
N VAL A 50 6.20 -11.75 -2.39
CA VAL A 50 6.59 -11.89 -3.79
C VAL A 50 6.28 -13.31 -4.22
N LEU A 51 5.28 -13.49 -5.08
CA LEU A 51 4.88 -14.80 -5.58
C LEU A 51 5.60 -15.13 -6.89
N PRO A 52 5.62 -16.41 -7.27
CA PRO A 52 6.14 -16.86 -8.55
C PRO A 52 5.62 -16.07 -9.76
N TYR A 53 6.53 -15.68 -10.64
CA TYR A 53 6.19 -15.25 -11.99
C TYR A 53 5.98 -16.49 -12.86
N ARG A 54 4.73 -16.72 -13.28
CA ARG A 54 4.31 -17.95 -13.97
C ARG A 54 4.59 -17.88 -15.47
N ASP A 55 5.06 -18.96 -16.07
CA ASP A 55 5.13 -19.04 -17.53
C ASP A 55 3.70 -19.00 -18.11
N ALA A 56 3.46 -18.15 -19.10
CA ALA A 56 2.15 -18.02 -19.73
C ALA A 56 1.70 -19.29 -20.47
N ARG A 57 2.63 -20.18 -20.83
CA ARG A 57 2.38 -21.45 -21.55
C ARG A 57 2.21 -22.65 -20.64
N THR A 58 2.71 -22.59 -19.40
CA THR A 58 2.73 -23.73 -18.47
C THR A 58 2.43 -23.32 -17.05
N ASN A 59 1.67 -24.16 -16.34
CA ASN A 59 1.38 -23.98 -14.92
C ASN A 59 2.54 -24.40 -14.01
N LEU A 60 3.56 -25.07 -14.54
CA LEU A 60 4.76 -25.47 -13.82
C LEU A 60 5.83 -24.38 -13.91
N GLN A 61 6.43 -24.06 -12.77
CA GLN A 61 7.60 -23.18 -12.70
C GLN A 61 8.84 -24.04 -12.44
N ALA A 62 9.61 -24.34 -13.48
CA ALA A 62 10.87 -25.04 -13.30
C ALA A 62 11.87 -24.15 -12.52
N ARG A 63 12.62 -24.73 -11.58
CA ARG A 63 13.76 -24.06 -10.94
C ARG A 63 14.73 -23.57 -12.03
N GLY A 64 15.21 -22.35 -11.90
CA GLY A 64 16.09 -21.71 -12.90
C GLY A 64 15.37 -21.11 -14.12
N SER A 65 14.05 -21.24 -14.24
CA SER A 65 13.28 -20.50 -15.25
C SER A 65 13.39 -18.99 -15.07
N ALA A 66 13.16 -18.21 -16.14
CA ALA A 66 13.16 -16.75 -16.09
C ALA A 66 12.20 -16.20 -15.02
N GLY A 67 11.03 -16.82 -14.86
CA GLY A 67 10.06 -16.42 -13.84
C GLY A 67 10.52 -16.69 -12.41
N TRP A 68 11.25 -17.79 -12.17
CA TRP A 68 11.82 -18.09 -10.86
C TRP A 68 12.93 -17.08 -10.51
N ARG A 69 13.85 -16.87 -11.46
CA ARG A 69 14.96 -15.90 -11.36
C ARG A 69 14.43 -14.49 -11.08
N LEU A 70 13.39 -14.08 -11.81
CA LEU A 70 12.77 -12.77 -11.66
C LEU A 70 12.10 -12.59 -10.30
N ALA A 71 11.39 -13.58 -9.78
CA ALA A 71 10.77 -13.49 -8.46
C ALA A 71 11.81 -13.25 -7.36
N THR A 72 12.94 -13.94 -7.42
CA THR A 72 14.07 -13.74 -6.48
C THR A 72 14.65 -12.32 -6.59
N LEU A 73 14.88 -11.83 -7.80
CA LEU A 73 15.38 -10.47 -8.02
C LEU A 73 14.38 -9.40 -7.51
N VAL A 74 13.08 -9.62 -7.75
CA VAL A 74 12.01 -8.73 -7.26
C VAL A 74 11.97 -8.71 -5.74
N GLN A 75 12.11 -9.86 -5.08
CA GLN A 75 12.17 -9.93 -3.62
C GLN A 75 13.36 -9.15 -3.07
N GLN A 76 14.54 -9.32 -3.66
CA GLN A 76 15.74 -8.61 -3.24
C GLN A 76 15.61 -7.09 -3.48
N GLU A 77 15.11 -6.65 -4.65
CA GLU A 77 14.77 -5.23 -4.97
C GLU A 77 13.80 -4.63 -3.99
N THR A 78 12.74 -5.35 -3.72
CA THR A 78 11.73 -4.93 -2.77
C THR A 78 12.33 -4.79 -1.37
N LEU A 79 13.05 -5.80 -0.90
CA LEU A 79 13.65 -5.77 0.43
C LEU A 79 14.60 -4.58 0.59
N LEU A 80 15.54 -4.39 -0.34
CA LEU A 80 16.51 -3.30 -0.29
C LEU A 80 15.86 -1.91 -0.42
N ALA A 81 14.87 -1.77 -1.29
CA ALA A 81 14.18 -0.50 -1.49
C ALA A 81 13.40 -0.03 -0.24
N LEU A 82 12.84 -0.98 0.49
CA LEU A 82 11.88 -0.73 1.56
C LEU A 82 12.50 -0.53 2.95
N LEU A 83 13.79 -0.80 3.13
CA LEU A 83 14.49 -0.65 4.42
C LEU A 83 14.31 0.72 5.06
N LYS A 84 14.24 1.76 4.23
CA LYS A 84 14.01 3.16 4.65
C LYS A 84 12.72 3.34 5.45
N TYR A 85 11.73 2.48 5.26
CA TYR A 85 10.42 2.58 5.91
C TYR A 85 10.39 2.02 7.33
N GLN A 86 11.38 1.20 7.70
CA GLN A 86 11.44 0.45 8.96
C GLN A 86 10.20 -0.45 9.17
N SER A 87 10.31 -1.48 10.02
CA SER A 87 9.18 -2.40 10.31
C SER A 87 8.55 -2.98 9.03
N ILE A 88 9.39 -3.52 8.15
CA ILE A 88 8.99 -4.15 6.89
C ILE A 88 9.46 -5.60 6.85
N GLY A 89 8.62 -6.47 6.30
CA GLY A 89 8.95 -7.87 6.05
C GLY A 89 8.75 -8.20 4.59
N VAL A 90 9.69 -8.90 3.95
CA VAL A 90 9.56 -9.30 2.54
C VAL A 90 9.80 -10.79 2.40
N THR A 91 8.78 -11.52 1.95
CA THR A 91 8.84 -12.97 1.78
C THR A 91 8.64 -13.33 0.32
N GLU A 92 9.59 -14.06 -0.27
CA GLU A 92 9.37 -14.76 -1.54
C GLU A 92 8.62 -16.06 -1.26
N LEU A 93 7.54 -16.30 -1.99
CA LEU A 93 6.86 -17.58 -1.98
C LEU A 93 7.29 -18.39 -3.20
N THR A 94 7.48 -19.69 -3.00
CA THR A 94 7.92 -20.63 -4.02
C THR A 94 6.92 -21.76 -4.15
N ALA A 95 6.68 -22.23 -5.37
CA ALA A 95 5.88 -23.41 -5.62
C ALA A 95 6.81 -24.55 -6.07
N GLU A 96 7.00 -25.56 -5.22
CA GLU A 96 7.75 -26.76 -5.60
C GLU A 96 6.91 -27.71 -6.45
N SER A 97 5.60 -27.75 -6.18
CA SER A 97 4.62 -28.50 -6.95
C SER A 97 3.30 -27.72 -7.00
N GLY A 98 2.76 -27.48 -8.20
CA GLY A 98 1.45 -26.87 -8.37
C GLY A 98 1.43 -25.34 -8.49
N LEU A 99 0.23 -24.77 -8.33
CA LEU A 99 -0.05 -23.35 -8.58
C LEU A 99 -0.09 -22.56 -7.28
N CYS A 100 0.77 -21.54 -7.16
CA CYS A 100 0.74 -20.58 -6.05
C CYS A 100 -0.44 -19.60 -6.18
N ASP A 101 -1.66 -20.01 -5.86
CA ASP A 101 -2.85 -19.18 -6.02
C ASP A 101 -2.87 -17.99 -5.04
N VAL A 102 -2.89 -16.77 -5.59
CA VAL A 102 -2.90 -15.51 -4.81
C VAL A 102 -4.07 -15.47 -3.82
N ARG A 103 -5.26 -15.94 -4.18
CA ARG A 103 -6.43 -15.90 -3.31
C ARG A 103 -6.26 -16.86 -2.15
N GLN A 104 -5.73 -18.05 -2.38
CA GLN A 104 -5.41 -19.01 -1.32
C GLN A 104 -4.35 -18.45 -0.36
N VAL A 105 -3.25 -17.90 -0.89
CA VAL A 105 -2.19 -17.28 -0.07
C VAL A 105 -2.78 -16.15 0.77
N LEU A 106 -3.55 -15.25 0.16
CA LEU A 106 -4.21 -14.15 0.86
C LEU A 106 -5.17 -14.66 1.94
N GLN A 107 -5.97 -15.68 1.66
CA GLN A 107 -6.88 -16.28 2.63
C GLN A 107 -6.11 -16.86 3.83
N GLN A 108 -5.00 -17.56 3.60
CA GLN A 108 -4.19 -18.15 4.67
C GLN A 108 -3.55 -17.07 5.55
N VAL A 109 -2.91 -16.05 4.96
CA VAL A 109 -2.24 -15.02 5.77
C VAL A 109 -3.22 -14.04 6.43
N THR A 110 -4.44 -13.87 5.91
CA THR A 110 -5.44 -12.97 6.52
C THR A 110 -6.38 -13.69 7.50
N ARG A 111 -6.82 -14.91 7.20
CA ARG A 111 -7.82 -15.68 7.96
C ARG A 111 -7.28 -16.94 8.64
N GLY A 112 -6.06 -17.38 8.34
CA GLY A 112 -5.46 -18.57 8.94
C GLY A 112 -5.25 -18.46 10.46
N GLN A 113 -4.97 -19.60 11.08
CA GLN A 113 -4.65 -19.71 12.51
C GLN A 113 -3.13 -19.84 12.69
N GLY A 114 -2.56 -19.12 13.67
CA GLY A 114 -1.14 -19.25 14.07
C GLY A 114 -0.28 -17.99 13.89
N ASN A 115 1.03 -18.13 14.13
CA ASN A 115 2.01 -17.05 14.24
C ASN A 115 2.33 -16.30 12.92
N GLY A 116 1.70 -16.70 11.80
CA GLY A 116 1.86 -16.09 10.47
C GLY A 116 0.64 -15.30 10.00
N GLN A 117 -0.29 -14.96 10.89
CA GLN A 117 -1.47 -14.18 10.52
C GLN A 117 -1.18 -12.67 10.52
N LEU A 118 -1.74 -11.95 9.55
CA LEU A 118 -1.74 -10.50 9.53
C LEU A 118 -2.51 -10.01 10.77
N ALA A 119 -1.85 -9.21 11.62
CA ALA A 119 -2.51 -8.60 12.77
C ALA A 119 -3.39 -7.42 12.31
N PRO A 120 -4.47 -7.07 13.05
CA PRO A 120 -5.25 -5.86 12.77
C PRO A 120 -4.36 -4.62 12.67
N GLY A 121 -4.67 -3.73 11.73
CA GLY A 121 -3.91 -2.52 11.47
C GLY A 121 -2.65 -2.70 10.61
N ARG A 122 -2.13 -3.93 10.55
CA ARG A 122 -1.00 -4.28 9.67
C ARG A 122 -1.45 -4.38 8.23
N ALA A 123 -0.50 -4.12 7.35
CA ALA A 123 -0.71 -4.09 5.91
C ALA A 123 0.06 -5.21 5.21
N LEU A 124 -0.47 -5.60 4.06
CA LEU A 124 0.08 -6.61 3.18
C LEU A 124 0.09 -6.08 1.76
N VAL A 125 1.21 -6.25 1.07
CA VAL A 125 1.33 -6.09 -0.38
C VAL A 125 1.68 -7.46 -0.96
N VAL A 126 1.07 -7.82 -2.08
CA VAL A 126 1.36 -9.03 -2.82
C VAL A 126 1.71 -8.62 -4.24
N ILE A 127 2.85 -9.06 -4.74
CA ILE A 127 3.27 -8.88 -6.12
C ILE A 127 3.52 -10.25 -6.76
N TRP A 128 3.03 -10.42 -7.98
CA TRP A 128 3.22 -11.64 -8.77
C TRP A 128 3.21 -11.26 -10.25
N GLY A 129 3.45 -12.23 -11.13
CA GLY A 129 3.42 -11.92 -12.55
C GLY A 129 3.25 -13.12 -13.46
N ARG A 130 3.20 -12.81 -14.74
CA ARG A 130 3.29 -13.76 -15.84
C ARG A 130 4.52 -13.43 -16.67
N VAL A 131 5.21 -14.45 -17.15
CA VAL A 131 6.34 -14.36 -18.06
C VAL A 131 6.03 -15.13 -19.33
N TYR A 132 6.39 -14.59 -20.48
CA TYR A 132 6.37 -15.28 -21.75
C TYR A 132 7.74 -15.09 -22.41
N GLN A 133 8.41 -16.18 -22.76
CA GLN A 133 9.73 -16.14 -23.35
C GLN A 133 9.68 -16.54 -24.83
N GLU A 134 10.24 -15.67 -25.68
CA GLU A 134 10.35 -15.87 -27.12
C GLU A 134 11.75 -15.46 -27.58
N GLY A 135 12.57 -16.45 -27.95
CA GLY A 135 13.98 -16.23 -28.27
C GLY A 135 14.75 -15.62 -27.10
N GLU A 136 15.39 -14.47 -27.35
CA GLU A 136 16.15 -13.69 -26.37
C GLU A 136 15.30 -12.69 -25.57
N ASP A 137 14.02 -12.55 -25.91
CA ASP A 137 13.10 -11.63 -25.24
C ASP A 137 12.23 -12.35 -24.20
N ILE A 138 12.03 -11.66 -23.08
CA ILE A 138 11.16 -12.07 -21.98
C ILE A 138 10.11 -10.97 -21.79
N TYR A 139 8.85 -11.31 -22.00
CA TYR A 139 7.71 -10.45 -21.75
C TYR A 139 7.17 -10.70 -20.35
N VAL A 140 7.11 -9.66 -19.53
CA VAL A 140 6.69 -9.71 -18.13
C VAL A 140 5.42 -8.88 -17.94
N GLN A 141 4.40 -9.44 -17.31
CA GLN A 141 3.27 -8.67 -16.80
C GLN A 141 3.17 -8.87 -15.29
N SER A 142 3.40 -7.80 -14.54
CA SER A 142 3.30 -7.78 -13.08
C SER A 142 1.88 -7.43 -12.65
N TYR A 143 1.47 -7.98 -11.52
CA TYR A 143 0.23 -7.66 -10.83
C TYR A 143 0.56 -7.33 -9.39
N LEU A 144 -0.13 -6.34 -8.84
CA LEU A 144 0.05 -5.90 -7.47
C LEU A 144 -1.31 -5.89 -6.78
N ARG A 145 -1.36 -6.35 -5.54
CA ARG A 145 -2.50 -6.15 -4.66
C ARG A 145 -2.04 -5.70 -3.29
N PHE A 146 -2.74 -4.76 -2.68
CA PHE A 146 -2.51 -4.44 -1.26
C PHE A 146 -3.78 -4.53 -0.44
N LEU A 147 -3.64 -4.69 0.87
CA LEU A 147 -4.75 -4.62 1.81
C LEU A 147 -4.23 -4.26 3.20
N ARG A 148 -5.17 -3.82 4.05
CA ARG A 148 -4.95 -3.62 5.47
C ARG A 148 -5.99 -4.40 6.26
N LYS A 149 -5.56 -5.12 7.29
CA LYS A 149 -6.51 -5.90 8.09
C LYS A 149 -7.29 -5.01 9.05
N GLY A 150 -8.61 -5.13 9.04
CA GLY A 150 -9.49 -4.49 10.03
C GLY A 150 -9.63 -2.97 9.86
N GLN A 151 -9.14 -2.41 8.76
CA GLN A 151 -9.29 -0.98 8.47
C GLN A 151 -9.49 -0.79 6.97
N ALA A 152 -10.63 -0.22 6.62
CA ALA A 152 -10.97 0.17 5.27
C ALA A 152 -10.17 1.41 4.84
N GLU A 153 -9.86 1.48 3.55
CA GLU A 153 -9.27 2.67 2.93
C GLU A 153 -10.43 3.59 2.50
N SER A 154 -11.00 4.30 3.47
CA SER A 154 -12.22 5.09 3.28
C SER A 154 -12.04 6.57 3.65
N VAL A 155 -12.89 7.42 3.08
CA VAL A 155 -13.06 8.82 3.44
C VAL A 155 -14.46 9.04 3.99
N GLN A 156 -14.57 9.92 4.97
CA GLN A 156 -15.84 10.44 5.46
C GLN A 156 -15.80 11.96 5.40
N ALA A 157 -16.89 12.55 4.95
CA ALA A 157 -17.07 13.99 4.83
C ALA A 157 -18.40 14.41 5.42
N THR A 158 -18.42 15.59 6.04
CA THR A 158 -19.66 16.26 6.46
C THR A 158 -19.90 17.44 5.53
N VAL A 159 -21.14 17.60 5.04
CA VAL A 159 -21.57 18.69 4.16
C VAL A 159 -22.95 19.15 4.61
N GLY A 160 -23.02 20.25 5.36
CA GLY A 160 -24.21 20.62 6.12
C GLY A 160 -24.74 19.44 6.96
N PRO A 161 -25.98 18.97 6.73
CA PRO A 161 -26.55 17.81 7.44
C PRO A 161 -26.07 16.45 6.92
N LEU A 162 -25.39 16.40 5.76
CA LEU A 162 -24.98 15.15 5.12
C LEU A 162 -23.71 14.59 5.76
N ARG A 163 -23.72 13.27 5.95
CA ARG A 163 -22.51 12.49 6.23
C ARG A 163 -22.25 11.58 5.05
N LEU A 164 -21.27 11.91 4.23
CA LEU A 164 -20.92 11.17 3.04
C LEU A 164 -19.74 10.24 3.31
N SER A 165 -19.68 9.10 2.63
CA SER A 165 -18.62 8.11 2.80
C SER A 165 -18.25 7.47 1.47
N ALA A 166 -16.95 7.29 1.22
CA ALA A 166 -16.46 6.50 0.10
C ALA A 166 -15.35 5.58 0.57
N GLU A 167 -15.24 4.40 -0.03
CA GLU A 167 -14.25 3.38 0.29
C GLU A 167 -13.57 2.93 -1.00
N LEU A 168 -12.27 2.70 -0.96
CA LEU A 168 -11.52 2.09 -2.03
C LEU A 168 -11.64 0.57 -1.93
N GLN A 169 -12.48 -0.04 -2.76
CA GLN A 169 -12.64 -1.50 -2.81
C GLN A 169 -11.57 -2.13 -3.71
N THR A 170 -11.23 -1.44 -4.81
CA THR A 170 -10.26 -1.94 -5.78
C THR A 170 -8.83 -1.66 -5.31
N THR A 171 -8.17 -2.70 -4.79
CA THR A 171 -6.76 -2.64 -4.37
C THR A 171 -5.83 -3.54 -5.19
N ALA A 172 -6.34 -4.14 -6.25
CA ALA A 172 -5.59 -4.99 -7.18
C ALA A 172 -5.40 -4.25 -8.52
N LEU A 173 -4.22 -4.41 -9.11
CA LEU A 173 -3.81 -3.71 -10.32
C LEU A 173 -2.99 -4.64 -11.21
N ALA A 174 -3.31 -4.64 -12.50
CA ALA A 174 -2.44 -5.21 -13.52
C ALA A 174 -1.54 -4.10 -14.08
N MET A 175 -0.23 -4.33 -14.08
CA MET A 175 0.74 -3.40 -14.64
C MET A 175 0.85 -3.59 -16.16
N ALA A 176 1.30 -2.55 -16.85
CA ALA A 176 1.60 -2.62 -18.27
C ALA A 176 2.71 -3.67 -18.53
N PRO A 177 2.56 -4.54 -19.55
CA PRO A 177 3.60 -5.51 -19.90
C PRO A 177 4.95 -4.86 -20.24
N ARG A 178 6.03 -5.54 -19.90
CA ARG A 178 7.42 -5.11 -20.12
C ARG A 178 8.17 -6.14 -20.93
N ARG A 179 9.07 -5.67 -21.80
CA ARG A 179 10.03 -6.52 -22.50
C ARG A 179 11.38 -6.40 -21.82
N LEU A 180 11.98 -7.53 -21.49
CA LEU A 180 13.32 -7.66 -20.94
C LEU A 180 14.14 -8.51 -21.90
N ALA A 181 15.39 -8.16 -22.17
CA ALA A 181 16.28 -9.10 -22.84
C ALA A 181 16.84 -10.11 -21.82
N GLN A 182 17.07 -11.35 -22.24
CA GLN A 182 17.69 -12.39 -21.42
C GLN A 182 19.03 -11.93 -20.83
N ARG A 183 19.85 -11.22 -21.63
CA ARG A 183 21.12 -10.62 -21.18
C ARG A 183 20.95 -9.61 -20.06
N ASP A 184 19.82 -8.89 -20.02
CA ASP A 184 19.55 -7.92 -18.96
C ASP A 184 19.28 -8.67 -17.65
N LEU A 185 18.51 -9.77 -17.71
CA LEU A 185 18.25 -10.61 -16.56
C LEU A 185 19.55 -11.21 -15.98
N GLU A 186 20.45 -11.69 -16.84
CA GLU A 186 21.75 -12.24 -16.42
C GLU A 186 22.65 -11.16 -15.78
N ALA A 187 22.70 -9.96 -16.38
CA ALA A 187 23.44 -8.83 -15.82
C ALA A 187 22.87 -8.40 -14.45
N LEU A 188 21.55 -8.44 -14.29
CA LEU A 188 20.88 -8.15 -13.01
C LEU A 188 21.25 -9.16 -11.93
N GLU A 189 21.27 -10.45 -12.26
CA GLU A 189 21.67 -11.49 -11.30
C GLU A 189 23.12 -11.37 -10.86
N ALA A 190 24.03 -11.09 -11.80
CA ALA A 190 25.43 -10.87 -11.47
C ALA A 190 25.59 -9.72 -10.46
N ARG A 191 24.88 -8.61 -10.67
CA ARG A 191 24.86 -7.46 -9.75
C ARG A 191 24.17 -7.78 -8.43
N ALA A 192 23.06 -8.50 -8.46
CA ALA A 192 22.33 -8.92 -7.27
C ALA A 192 23.23 -9.76 -6.35
N ARG A 193 24.01 -10.70 -6.90
CA ARG A 193 24.99 -11.48 -6.14
C ARG A 193 26.08 -10.61 -5.51
N GLN A 194 26.58 -9.61 -6.23
CA GLN A 194 27.57 -8.67 -5.68
C GLN A 194 27.01 -7.87 -4.50
N SER A 195 25.72 -7.49 -4.55
CA SER A 195 25.09 -6.76 -3.44
C SER A 195 24.85 -7.60 -2.19
N LEU A 196 24.90 -8.94 -2.30
CA LEU A 196 24.81 -9.87 -1.16
C LEU A 196 26.16 -10.16 -0.50
N MET A 197 27.22 -9.48 -0.91
CA MET A 197 28.54 -9.63 -0.27
C MET A 197 28.54 -8.94 1.10
N LEU A 198 29.04 -9.66 2.10
CA LEU A 198 29.25 -9.18 3.45
C LEU A 198 30.63 -8.55 3.58
N HIS A 199 30.71 -7.50 4.37
CA HIS A 199 31.91 -6.74 4.70
C HIS A 199 32.09 -6.67 6.21
N ARG A 200 33.34 -6.58 6.69
CA ARG A 200 33.64 -6.44 8.13
C ARG A 200 33.10 -5.15 8.73
N SER A 201 33.09 -4.08 7.94
CA SER A 201 32.63 -2.73 8.28
C SER A 201 32.08 -2.08 7.01
N PRO A 202 31.33 -0.97 7.12
CA PRO A 202 30.98 -0.14 5.96
C PRO A 202 32.22 0.18 5.11
N GLY A 203 32.23 -0.22 3.84
CA GLY A 203 33.35 -0.04 2.91
C GLY A 203 34.60 -0.90 3.20
N GLY A 204 34.57 -1.78 4.19
CA GLY A 204 35.70 -2.62 4.59
C GLY A 204 35.92 -3.83 3.68
N ALA A 205 36.85 -4.71 4.07
CA ALA A 205 37.16 -5.93 3.33
C ALA A 205 35.94 -6.89 3.24
N VAL A 206 35.77 -7.49 2.06
CA VAL A 206 34.74 -8.50 1.79
C VAL A 206 35.04 -9.78 2.57
N GLN A 207 34.04 -10.32 3.25
CA GLN A 207 34.05 -11.58 4.00
C GLN A 207 33.44 -12.75 3.22
N GLY A 208 32.83 -12.47 2.06
CA GLY A 208 32.11 -13.43 1.23
C GLY A 208 30.60 -13.18 1.22
N PRO A 209 29.82 -14.02 0.54
CA PRO A 209 28.39 -13.81 0.38
C PRO A 209 27.60 -14.09 1.67
N LEU A 210 26.44 -13.46 1.81
CA LEU A 210 25.49 -13.70 2.90
C LEU A 210 24.88 -15.12 2.85
N ALA A 211 24.64 -15.61 1.63
CA ALA A 211 24.14 -16.95 1.34
C ALA A 211 24.72 -17.43 0.00
N ASP A 212 24.81 -18.73 -0.20
CA ASP A 212 25.25 -19.28 -1.48
C ASP A 212 24.22 -19.02 -2.59
N ALA A 213 24.65 -19.07 -3.85
CA ALA A 213 23.82 -18.69 -5.01
C ALA A 213 22.51 -19.49 -5.13
N ASN A 214 22.46 -20.69 -4.55
CA ASN A 214 21.30 -21.58 -4.58
C ASN A 214 20.54 -21.61 -3.25
N GLU A 215 21.00 -20.90 -2.23
CA GLU A 215 20.38 -20.90 -0.92
C GLU A 215 19.32 -19.80 -0.80
N PRO A 216 18.22 -20.06 -0.09
CA PRO A 216 17.29 -19.03 0.34
C PRO A 216 18.00 -17.89 1.08
N VAL A 217 17.83 -16.66 0.58
CA VAL A 217 18.33 -15.47 1.28
C VAL A 217 17.31 -15.06 2.33
N ALA A 218 17.54 -15.50 3.57
CA ALA A 218 16.79 -15.03 4.73
C ALA A 218 17.74 -14.42 5.75
N TYR A 219 17.48 -13.18 6.15
CA TYR A 219 18.33 -12.45 7.08
C TYR A 219 17.56 -11.44 7.92
N ALA A 220 18.05 -11.17 9.12
CA ALA A 220 17.62 -10.08 9.98
C ALA A 220 18.53 -8.88 9.79
N VAL A 221 17.97 -7.67 9.76
CA VAL A 221 18.76 -6.43 9.84
C VAL A 221 19.00 -6.07 11.30
N LEU A 222 20.28 -6.01 11.68
CA LEU A 222 20.74 -5.73 13.03
C LEU A 222 21.03 -4.24 13.25
N ALA A 223 21.54 -3.56 12.23
CA ALA A 223 21.85 -2.13 12.27
C ALA A 223 21.85 -1.54 10.85
N ALA A 224 21.67 -0.23 10.73
CA ALA A 224 21.83 0.50 9.48
C ALA A 224 22.68 1.76 9.70
N GLU A 225 23.60 2.03 8.78
CA GLU A 225 24.49 3.18 8.78
C GLU A 225 24.66 3.70 7.36
N GLY A 226 24.01 4.83 7.04
CA GLY A 226 23.98 5.37 5.68
C GLY A 226 23.44 4.36 4.67
N GLU A 227 24.27 3.97 3.70
CA GLU A 227 23.94 2.95 2.68
C GLU A 227 24.26 1.53 3.10
N TRP A 228 24.74 1.32 4.32
CA TRP A 228 25.18 0.01 4.81
C TRP A 228 24.22 -0.53 5.85
N MET A 229 24.05 -1.85 5.85
CA MET A 229 23.31 -2.55 6.86
C MET A 229 24.11 -3.69 7.41
N ARG A 230 24.12 -3.80 8.73
CA ARG A 230 24.58 -5.01 9.38
C ARG A 230 23.45 -6.02 9.34
N VAL A 231 23.66 -7.13 8.68
CA VAL A 231 22.68 -8.20 8.51
C VAL A 231 23.21 -9.50 9.09
N ARG A 232 22.31 -10.37 9.53
CA ARG A 232 22.63 -11.74 9.94
C ARG A 232 21.72 -12.71 9.23
N SER A 233 22.30 -13.65 8.49
CA SER A 233 21.57 -14.76 7.89
C SER A 233 20.84 -15.54 8.97
N THR A 234 19.54 -15.74 8.81
CA THR A 234 18.74 -16.58 9.71
C THR A 234 18.94 -18.07 9.41
N VAL A 235 19.57 -18.40 8.27
CA VAL A 235 19.85 -19.78 7.84
C VAL A 235 21.25 -20.19 8.27
N THR A 236 22.27 -19.41 7.91
CA THR A 236 23.68 -19.76 8.12
C THR A 236 24.28 -19.14 9.38
N GLY A 237 23.58 -18.18 10.01
CA GLY A 237 24.10 -17.39 11.12
C GLY A 237 25.20 -16.39 10.73
N ARG A 238 25.64 -16.37 9.47
CA ARG A 238 26.66 -15.45 8.97
C ARG A 238 26.21 -14.01 9.14
N GLU A 239 27.13 -13.17 9.57
CA GLU A 239 26.86 -11.77 9.89
C GLU A 239 27.91 -10.87 9.27
N GLY A 240 27.48 -9.71 8.80
CA GLY A 240 28.39 -8.68 8.30
C GLY A 240 27.62 -7.47 7.77
N TRP A 241 28.35 -6.50 7.25
CA TRP A 241 27.81 -5.32 6.62
C TRP A 241 27.57 -5.57 5.13
N MET A 242 26.35 -5.34 4.68
CA MET A 242 25.92 -5.44 3.30
C MET A 242 25.49 -4.05 2.83
N ARG A 243 25.82 -3.68 1.60
CA ARG A 243 25.39 -2.39 1.06
C ARG A 243 23.92 -2.48 0.65
N ALA A 244 23.07 -1.68 1.29
CA ALA A 244 21.63 -1.61 1.03
C ALA A 244 21.29 -1.05 -0.35
N ARG A 245 22.17 -0.23 -0.91
CA ARG A 245 22.01 0.37 -2.24
C ARG A 245 23.35 0.31 -2.97
N ALA A 246 23.39 -0.39 -4.09
CA ALA A 246 24.62 -0.44 -4.86
C ALA A 246 24.97 0.93 -5.48
N ASP A 247 24.01 1.75 -5.97
CA ASP A 247 24.35 2.99 -6.67
C ASP A 247 23.31 4.12 -6.54
N ALA A 248 23.80 5.36 -6.66
CA ALA A 248 23.02 6.57 -6.94
C ALA A 248 22.34 6.55 -8.33
N ASP A 249 22.73 5.62 -9.21
CA ASP A 249 22.20 5.44 -10.57
C ASP A 249 20.93 4.57 -10.64
N GLY A 250 20.39 4.18 -9.48
CA GLY A 250 19.20 3.34 -9.38
C GLY A 250 19.50 1.87 -9.67
N TRP A 251 19.00 1.00 -8.81
CA TRP A 251 19.17 -0.43 -9.04
C TRP A 251 18.47 -0.84 -10.35
N ALA A 252 19.14 -1.69 -11.14
CA ALA A 252 18.83 -1.83 -12.56
C ALA A 252 17.49 -2.51 -12.84
N LEU A 253 16.93 -3.27 -11.89
CA LEU A 253 15.65 -3.95 -12.10
C LEU A 253 14.51 -2.94 -12.19
N ARG A 254 14.49 -1.91 -11.34
CA ARG A 254 13.43 -0.87 -11.36
C ARG A 254 13.38 -0.08 -12.67
N ARG A 255 14.51 0.07 -13.35
CA ARG A 255 14.53 0.72 -14.68
C ARG A 255 13.80 -0.12 -15.72
N LEU A 256 13.89 -1.44 -15.59
CA LEU A 256 13.27 -2.40 -16.49
C LEU A 256 11.82 -2.73 -16.07
N LEU A 257 11.56 -2.70 -14.76
CA LEU A 257 10.27 -2.94 -14.11
C LEU A 257 9.88 -1.73 -13.21
N PRO A 258 9.36 -0.63 -13.80
CA PRO A 258 8.94 0.56 -13.06
C PRO A 258 7.86 0.28 -11.99
N GLU A 259 7.14 -0.83 -12.10
CA GLU A 259 6.18 -1.29 -11.09
C GLU A 259 6.80 -1.52 -9.70
N LEU A 260 8.13 -1.74 -9.61
CA LEU A 260 8.81 -1.86 -8.32
C LEU A 260 8.93 -0.49 -7.62
N GLY A 261 9.02 0.60 -8.38
CA GLY A 261 8.84 1.95 -7.85
C GLY A 261 7.39 2.18 -7.37
N TYR A 262 6.40 1.68 -8.11
CA TYR A 262 5.02 1.75 -7.69
C TYR A 262 4.76 0.95 -6.39
N LEU A 263 5.33 -0.25 -6.27
CA LEU A 263 5.28 -1.06 -5.05
C LEU A 263 5.89 -0.30 -3.86
N ASP A 264 7.04 0.33 -4.06
CA ASP A 264 7.71 1.18 -3.07
C ASP A 264 6.77 2.32 -2.58
N ALA A 265 6.08 2.99 -3.51
CA ALA A 265 5.05 3.98 -3.17
C ALA A 265 3.88 3.38 -2.37
N VAL A 266 3.35 2.22 -2.76
CA VAL A 266 2.26 1.53 -2.04
C VAL A 266 2.68 1.22 -0.61
N VAL A 267 3.91 0.72 -0.40
CA VAL A 267 4.41 0.46 0.96
C VAL A 267 4.53 1.75 1.76
N GLY A 268 5.02 2.83 1.13
CA GLY A 268 5.05 4.16 1.74
C GLY A 268 3.68 4.66 2.17
N TYR A 269 2.67 4.52 1.30
CA TYR A 269 1.27 4.81 1.62
C TYR A 269 0.79 4.01 2.84
N LEU A 270 1.03 2.70 2.83
CA LEU A 270 0.56 1.81 3.89
C LEU A 270 1.24 2.09 5.24
N ARG A 271 2.53 2.41 5.23
CA ARG A 271 3.27 2.85 6.42
C ARG A 271 2.76 4.17 6.94
N LEU A 272 2.57 5.15 6.06
CA LEU A 272 2.05 6.47 6.39
C LEU A 272 0.68 6.38 7.09
N ARG A 273 -0.25 5.61 6.52
CA ARG A 273 -1.57 5.37 7.13
C ARG A 273 -1.48 4.59 8.45
N GLY A 274 -0.50 3.69 8.59
CA GLY A 274 -0.25 2.93 9.81
C GLY A 274 0.31 3.74 10.99
N LEU A 275 0.88 4.94 10.75
CA LEU A 275 1.41 5.78 11.82
C LEU A 275 0.34 6.23 12.83
N GLN A 276 -0.94 6.27 12.43
CA GLN A 276 -2.05 6.57 13.34
C GLN A 276 -2.19 5.52 14.46
N GLN A 277 -1.78 4.27 14.21
CA GLN A 277 -1.85 3.18 15.18
C GLN A 277 -0.49 2.93 15.86
N GLN A 278 0.60 3.25 15.17
CA GLN A 278 1.97 3.05 15.65
C GLN A 278 2.84 4.27 15.30
N PRO A 279 2.81 5.33 16.12
CA PRO A 279 3.48 6.59 15.82
C PRO A 279 5.02 6.47 15.84
N ALA A 280 5.57 5.43 16.47
CA ALA A 280 6.98 5.09 16.38
C ALA A 280 7.27 4.45 15.00
N GLY A 281 7.53 5.27 13.98
CA GLY A 281 7.76 4.72 12.64
C GLY A 281 8.26 5.66 11.54
N GLY A 282 8.61 6.90 11.87
CA GLY A 282 9.14 7.88 10.91
C GLY A 282 8.30 9.15 10.81
N ASP A 283 8.86 10.18 10.16
CA ASP A 283 8.18 11.45 9.91
C ASP A 283 7.14 11.27 8.77
N PRO A 284 5.84 11.53 9.03
CA PRO A 284 4.80 11.45 8.01
C PRO A 284 5.10 12.23 6.72
N ARG A 285 5.77 13.38 6.81
CA ARG A 285 6.14 14.21 5.66
C ARG A 285 7.20 13.56 4.79
N VAL A 286 8.18 12.91 5.43
CA VAL A 286 9.22 12.15 4.73
C VAL A 286 8.62 10.95 4.01
N LEU A 287 7.74 10.19 4.69
CA LEU A 287 7.06 9.04 4.09
C LEU A 287 6.19 9.46 2.89
N TYR A 288 5.43 10.54 3.03
CA TYR A 288 4.62 11.10 1.95
C TYR A 288 5.51 11.58 0.79
N GLY A 289 6.64 12.22 1.08
CA GLY A 289 7.62 12.65 0.08
C GLY A 289 8.19 11.48 -0.73
N TRP A 290 8.57 10.38 -0.05
CA TRP A 290 9.03 9.16 -0.72
C TRP A 290 7.93 8.54 -1.59
N MET A 291 6.72 8.38 -1.06
CA MET A 291 5.57 7.86 -1.81
C MET A 291 5.33 8.67 -3.08
N ARG A 292 5.24 10.00 -2.97
CA ARG A 292 5.03 10.91 -4.11
C ARG A 292 6.15 10.79 -5.15
N THR A 293 7.41 10.82 -4.70
CA THR A 293 8.59 10.70 -5.58
C THR A 293 8.56 9.41 -6.40
N GLN A 294 8.17 8.30 -5.78
CA GLN A 294 8.11 7.00 -6.44
C GLN A 294 6.94 6.89 -7.42
N LEU A 295 5.78 7.48 -7.11
CA LEU A 295 4.66 7.58 -8.06
C LEU A 295 5.02 8.45 -9.27
N GLU A 296 5.64 9.61 -9.06
CA GLU A 296 6.11 10.50 -10.13
C GLU A 296 7.22 9.85 -10.98
N ALA A 297 8.10 9.04 -10.37
CA ALA A 297 9.10 8.27 -11.11
C ALA A 297 8.46 7.15 -11.95
N HIS A 298 7.45 6.46 -11.42
CA HIS A 298 6.67 5.48 -12.17
C HIS A 298 5.97 6.13 -13.37
N GLU A 299 5.24 7.22 -13.14
CA GLU A 299 4.53 7.97 -14.18
C GLU A 299 5.46 8.39 -15.32
N ARG A 300 6.64 8.96 -15.00
CA ARG A 300 7.66 9.30 -16.01
C ARG A 300 8.19 8.09 -16.79
N ALA A 301 8.31 6.93 -16.14
CA ALA A 301 8.83 5.73 -16.76
C ALA A 301 7.80 5.01 -17.66
N VAL A 302 6.51 5.16 -17.38
CA VAL A 302 5.44 4.42 -18.08
C VAL A 302 4.65 5.29 -19.06
N GLY A 303 4.54 6.59 -18.81
CA GLY A 303 3.67 7.51 -19.53
C GLY A 303 2.20 7.42 -19.07
N SER A 304 1.44 8.52 -19.22
CA SER A 304 0.04 8.61 -18.78
C SER A 304 -0.87 7.56 -19.43
N ASP A 305 -0.61 7.29 -20.70
CA ASP A 305 -1.54 6.55 -21.56
C ASP A 305 -1.36 5.03 -21.43
N THR A 306 -0.19 4.59 -20.96
CA THR A 306 0.18 3.16 -20.89
C THR A 306 -0.36 2.48 -19.64
N ALA A 307 -0.59 3.23 -18.55
CA ALA A 307 -0.99 2.67 -17.26
C ALA A 307 -2.00 3.55 -16.50
N PRO A 308 -3.12 3.98 -17.13
CA PRO A 308 -4.08 4.91 -16.52
C PRO A 308 -4.62 4.42 -15.17
N ALA A 309 -4.92 3.11 -15.05
CA ALA A 309 -5.40 2.52 -13.80
C ALA A 309 -4.36 2.62 -12.66
N ALA A 310 -3.07 2.44 -12.96
CA ALA A 310 -2.00 2.59 -11.96
C ALA A 310 -1.89 4.04 -11.50
N LEU A 311 -1.94 4.98 -12.44
CA LEU A 311 -1.87 6.41 -12.13
C LEU A 311 -3.08 6.87 -11.32
N ALA A 312 -4.29 6.45 -11.71
CA ALA A 312 -5.52 6.73 -10.99
C ALA A 312 -5.45 6.24 -9.52
N LEU A 313 -5.06 4.98 -9.30
CA LEU A 313 -4.87 4.43 -7.96
C LEU A 313 -3.76 5.18 -7.18
N GLY A 314 -2.70 5.60 -7.86
CA GLY A 314 -1.66 6.47 -7.30
C GLY A 314 -2.20 7.81 -6.79
N ARG A 315 -3.06 8.47 -7.58
CA ARG A 315 -3.74 9.70 -7.19
C ARG A 315 -4.70 9.48 -6.02
N VAL A 316 -5.43 8.35 -6.00
CA VAL A 316 -6.27 7.97 -4.85
C VAL A 316 -5.43 7.81 -3.58
N MET A 317 -4.29 7.12 -3.62
CA MET A 317 -3.41 6.96 -2.46
C MET A 317 -2.88 8.31 -1.95
N LEU A 318 -2.46 9.20 -2.86
CA LEU A 318 -2.04 10.56 -2.51
C LEU A 318 -3.21 11.35 -1.88
N GLY A 319 -4.41 11.22 -2.43
CA GLY A 319 -5.62 11.88 -1.92
C GLY A 319 -6.01 11.39 -0.53
N LEU A 320 -6.00 10.08 -0.31
CA LEU A 320 -6.26 9.45 0.99
C LEU A 320 -5.21 9.87 2.03
N ALA A 321 -3.93 9.98 1.65
CA ALA A 321 -2.89 10.49 2.53
C ALA A 321 -3.14 11.94 2.94
N GLN A 322 -3.49 12.82 2.00
CA GLN A 322 -3.87 14.20 2.31
C GLN A 322 -5.11 14.25 3.21
N TRP A 323 -6.12 13.42 2.93
CA TRP A 323 -7.37 13.36 3.69
C TRP A 323 -7.16 13.00 5.17
N HIS A 324 -6.23 12.10 5.47
CA HIS A 324 -6.11 11.50 6.80
C HIS A 324 -4.89 11.92 7.62
N VAL A 325 -3.83 12.44 7.00
CA VAL A 325 -2.56 12.70 7.70
C VAL A 325 -2.43 14.18 8.05
N GLU A 326 -2.76 14.51 9.29
CA GLU A 326 -2.77 15.88 9.81
C GLU A 326 -1.41 16.59 9.65
N ALA A 327 -0.31 15.86 9.83
CA ALA A 327 1.05 16.39 9.73
C ALA A 327 1.40 17.00 8.36
N LEU A 328 0.61 16.73 7.30
CA LEU A 328 0.87 17.22 5.93
C LEU A 328 0.44 18.68 5.67
N GLY A 329 -0.21 19.36 6.62
CA GLY A 329 -0.57 20.78 6.49
C GLY A 329 -1.88 21.14 7.19
N PRO A 330 -2.47 22.32 6.95
CA PRO A 330 -3.80 22.69 7.47
C PRO A 330 -4.93 21.86 6.84
N GLU A 331 -6.01 21.58 7.59
CA GLU A 331 -7.07 20.66 7.12
C GLU A 331 -7.73 21.11 5.82
N ALA A 332 -8.19 22.35 5.72
CA ALA A 332 -8.84 22.87 4.51
C ALA A 332 -7.95 22.72 3.26
N GLU A 333 -6.65 23.00 3.40
CA GLU A 333 -5.66 22.83 2.33
C GLU A 333 -5.52 21.37 1.91
N ARG A 334 -5.40 20.46 2.89
CA ARG A 334 -5.27 19.03 2.61
C ARG A 334 -6.53 18.46 1.96
N ARG A 335 -7.73 18.83 2.45
CA ARG A 335 -9.01 18.41 1.87
C ARG A 335 -9.15 18.88 0.42
N ARG A 336 -8.73 20.10 0.13
CA ARG A 336 -8.73 20.64 -1.24
C ARG A 336 -7.79 19.88 -2.17
N ARG A 337 -6.56 19.59 -1.72
CA ARG A 337 -5.61 18.76 -2.48
C ARG A 337 -6.14 17.34 -2.69
N ALA A 338 -6.73 16.74 -1.66
CA ALA A 338 -7.35 15.42 -1.77
C ALA A 338 -8.49 15.41 -2.78
N SER A 339 -9.36 16.43 -2.76
CA SER A 339 -10.44 16.62 -3.73
C SER A 339 -9.92 16.64 -5.17
N ALA A 340 -8.90 17.46 -5.45
CA ALA A 340 -8.28 17.53 -6.78
C ALA A 340 -7.66 16.19 -7.23
N LEU A 341 -7.03 15.45 -6.31
CA LEU A 341 -6.44 14.14 -6.60
C LEU A 341 -7.49 13.06 -6.87
N PHE A 342 -8.61 13.04 -6.15
CA PHE A 342 -9.71 12.10 -6.42
C PHE A 342 -10.42 12.41 -7.73
N ASP A 343 -10.59 13.69 -8.02
CA ASP A 343 -11.13 14.16 -9.30
C ASP A 343 -10.21 13.76 -10.48
N GLU A 344 -8.89 13.95 -10.36
CA GLU A 344 -7.92 13.47 -11.34
C GLU A 344 -7.97 11.93 -11.51
N ALA A 345 -8.04 11.18 -10.41
CA ALA A 345 -8.19 9.72 -10.47
C ALA A 345 -9.45 9.30 -11.25
N SER A 346 -10.57 9.98 -11.02
CA SER A 346 -11.84 9.69 -11.70
C SER A 346 -11.81 10.00 -13.20
N ARG A 347 -10.93 10.92 -13.66
CA ARG A 347 -10.69 11.16 -15.08
C ARG A 347 -9.73 10.15 -15.70
N LEU A 348 -8.72 9.71 -14.95
CA LEU A 348 -7.72 8.75 -15.43
C LEU A 348 -8.34 7.35 -15.62
N ALA A 349 -9.27 6.95 -14.76
CA ALA A 349 -9.98 5.67 -14.85
C ALA A 349 -11.51 5.89 -14.73
N PRO A 350 -12.15 6.46 -15.77
CA PRO A 350 -13.56 6.85 -15.74
C PRO A 350 -14.53 5.67 -15.62
N GLU A 351 -14.05 4.44 -15.80
CA GLU A 351 -14.77 3.17 -15.67
C GLU A 351 -14.83 2.63 -14.23
N VAL A 352 -14.12 3.24 -13.27
CA VAL A 352 -14.06 2.77 -11.89
C VAL A 352 -15.04 3.56 -11.00
N ALA A 353 -16.12 2.91 -10.58
CA ALA A 353 -17.17 3.51 -9.74
C ALA A 353 -16.64 4.05 -8.40
N ASP A 354 -15.70 3.33 -7.75
CA ASP A 354 -15.05 3.75 -6.49
C ASP A 354 -14.47 5.17 -6.60
N TYR A 355 -13.80 5.48 -7.72
CA TYR A 355 -13.09 6.75 -7.91
C TYR A 355 -14.06 7.90 -8.13
N ARG A 356 -15.17 7.65 -8.84
CA ARG A 356 -16.26 8.64 -8.96
C ARG A 356 -16.92 8.91 -7.63
N ASN A 357 -17.16 7.88 -6.82
CA ASN A 357 -17.72 8.06 -5.48
C ASN A 357 -16.75 8.83 -4.57
N LEU A 358 -15.45 8.52 -4.59
CA LEU A 358 -14.42 9.29 -3.87
C LEU A 358 -14.39 10.77 -4.30
N SER A 359 -14.43 11.02 -5.61
CA SER A 359 -14.50 12.37 -6.17
C SER A 359 -15.76 13.12 -5.70
N ALA A 360 -16.94 12.48 -5.76
CA ALA A 360 -18.19 13.05 -5.27
C ALA A 360 -18.11 13.42 -3.77
N VAL A 361 -17.60 12.53 -2.92
CA VAL A 361 -17.51 12.78 -1.47
C VAL A 361 -16.56 13.93 -1.13
N ALA A 362 -15.53 14.15 -1.96
CA ALA A 362 -14.52 15.17 -1.72
C ALA A 362 -14.75 16.49 -2.49
N SER A 363 -15.61 16.52 -3.51
CA SER A 363 -15.89 17.72 -4.31
C SER A 363 -16.36 18.94 -3.51
N PRO A 364 -17.09 18.82 -2.37
CA PRO A 364 -17.47 19.98 -1.54
C PRO A 364 -16.27 20.78 -1.01
N PHE A 365 -15.08 20.18 -0.98
CA PHE A 365 -13.85 20.78 -0.46
C PHE A 365 -12.94 21.32 -1.58
N ALA A 366 -13.38 21.33 -2.84
CA ALA A 366 -12.58 21.80 -3.97
C ALA A 366 -12.33 23.33 -3.93
N ALA A 367 -13.27 24.09 -3.36
CA ALA A 367 -13.12 25.55 -3.20
C ALA A 367 -12.61 25.90 -1.79
N PRO A 368 -11.86 27.02 -1.64
CA PRO A 368 -11.58 27.58 -0.33
C PRO A 368 -12.89 27.94 0.38
N PHE A 369 -13.08 27.45 1.61
CA PHE A 369 -14.17 27.88 2.48
C PHE A 369 -13.59 28.69 3.64
N SER A 370 -14.21 29.84 3.93
CA SER A 370 -13.71 30.84 4.88
C SER A 370 -14.00 30.52 6.35
N GLY A 371 -14.79 29.47 6.62
CA GLY A 371 -15.19 29.08 7.97
C GLY A 371 -14.38 27.90 8.51
N ALA A 372 -14.37 27.75 9.83
CA ALA A 372 -13.88 26.54 10.51
C ALA A 372 -14.87 25.34 10.40
N GLY A 373 -15.97 25.51 9.65
CA GLY A 373 -17.07 24.55 9.53
C GLY A 373 -17.03 23.74 8.23
N ALA A 374 -17.88 22.72 8.17
CA ALA A 374 -18.12 21.96 6.95
C ALA A 374 -18.76 22.85 5.86
N PRO A 375 -18.54 22.57 4.56
CA PRO A 375 -19.27 23.24 3.48
C PRO A 375 -20.78 23.05 3.64
N ASP A 376 -21.56 24.09 3.39
CA ASP A 376 -23.03 23.99 3.35
C ASP A 376 -23.49 23.29 2.07
N LEU A 377 -24.65 22.62 2.14
CA LEU A 377 -25.26 21.96 0.99
C LEU A 377 -26.03 22.99 0.15
N SER A 378 -25.36 23.64 -0.81
CA SER A 378 -26.03 24.51 -1.78
C SER A 378 -26.81 23.71 -2.83
N PRO A 379 -27.80 24.30 -3.53
CA PRO A 379 -28.50 23.65 -4.64
C PRO A 379 -27.56 23.17 -5.75
N GLU A 380 -26.52 23.93 -6.07
CA GLU A 380 -25.52 23.59 -7.10
C GLU A 380 -24.68 22.38 -6.65
N LEU A 381 -24.26 22.38 -5.38
CA LEU A 381 -23.51 21.26 -4.82
C LEU A 381 -24.38 20.00 -4.76
N ALA A 382 -25.65 20.12 -4.38
CA ALA A 382 -26.59 19.01 -4.38
C ALA A 382 -26.76 18.42 -5.79
N ALA A 383 -26.91 19.27 -6.82
CA ALA A 383 -26.99 18.83 -8.22
C ALA A 383 -25.70 18.14 -8.69
N GLN A 384 -24.53 18.67 -8.31
CA GLN A 384 -23.24 18.07 -8.63
C GLN A 384 -23.06 16.69 -7.97
N LEU A 385 -23.41 16.58 -6.68
CA LEU A 385 -23.37 15.32 -5.94
C LEU A 385 -24.30 14.28 -6.56
N ASP A 386 -25.55 14.66 -6.86
CA ASP A 386 -26.54 13.81 -7.53
C ASP A 386 -25.99 13.25 -8.86
N GLY A 387 -25.54 14.14 -9.76
CA GLY A 387 -25.02 13.73 -11.06
C GLY A 387 -23.79 12.83 -10.97
N THR A 388 -22.85 13.13 -10.05
CA THR A 388 -21.62 12.34 -9.91
C THR A 388 -21.90 10.96 -9.30
N LEU A 389 -22.78 10.88 -8.30
CA LEU A 389 -23.16 9.63 -7.65
C LEU A 389 -23.99 8.73 -8.58
N LEU A 390 -24.93 9.30 -9.36
CA LEU A 390 -25.63 8.57 -10.42
C LEU A 390 -24.65 8.09 -11.50
N GLY A 391 -23.63 8.89 -11.82
CA GLY A 391 -22.55 8.47 -12.72
C GLY A 391 -21.74 7.28 -12.20
N ALA A 392 -21.55 7.17 -10.88
CA ALA A 392 -20.94 5.97 -10.29
C ALA A 392 -21.87 4.75 -10.41
N LEU A 393 -23.17 4.92 -10.19
CA LEU A 393 -24.16 3.83 -10.34
C LEU A 393 -24.39 3.39 -11.79
N ALA A 394 -24.13 4.26 -12.76
CA ALA A 394 -24.15 3.87 -14.16
C ALA A 394 -23.01 2.89 -14.53
N LEU A 395 -21.91 2.88 -13.77
CA LEU A 395 -20.80 1.94 -13.94
C LEU A 395 -21.00 0.66 -13.13
N ASP A 396 -21.54 0.80 -11.92
CA ASP A 396 -21.86 -0.31 -11.02
C ASP A 396 -23.17 0.00 -10.28
N ALA A 397 -24.26 -0.61 -10.73
CA ALA A 397 -25.60 -0.39 -10.19
C ALA A 397 -25.74 -0.87 -8.73
N GLU A 398 -24.87 -1.76 -8.26
CA GLU A 398 -24.88 -2.31 -6.91
C GLU A 398 -23.87 -1.61 -5.98
N HIS A 399 -23.24 -0.52 -6.44
CA HIS A 399 -22.21 0.19 -5.71
C HIS A 399 -22.73 0.81 -4.40
N ARG A 400 -22.63 0.05 -3.30
CA ARG A 400 -23.26 0.36 -1.99
C ARG A 400 -22.89 1.73 -1.44
N GLY A 401 -21.64 2.16 -1.63
CA GLY A 401 -21.18 3.47 -1.17
C GLY A 401 -21.90 4.63 -1.87
N ALA A 402 -22.16 4.48 -3.17
CA ALA A 402 -22.83 5.51 -3.97
C ALA A 402 -24.35 5.50 -3.68
N LEU A 403 -24.96 4.33 -3.60
CA LEU A 403 -26.35 4.17 -3.16
C LEU A 403 -26.60 4.80 -1.78
N GLY A 404 -25.73 4.50 -0.80
CA GLY A 404 -25.84 5.05 0.55
C GLY A 404 -25.65 6.58 0.61
N ASN A 405 -24.79 7.14 -0.25
CA ASN A 405 -24.63 8.59 -0.38
C ASN A 405 -25.86 9.24 -1.03
N LEU A 406 -26.45 8.64 -2.06
CA LEU A 406 -27.69 9.14 -2.69
C LEU A 406 -28.88 9.09 -1.74
N GLU A 407 -29.04 8.02 -0.96
CA GLU A 407 -30.10 7.94 0.05
C GLU A 407 -30.03 9.12 1.02
N ARG A 408 -28.82 9.42 1.53
CA ARG A 408 -28.60 10.53 2.45
C ARG A 408 -28.84 11.88 1.79
N LEU A 409 -28.40 12.06 0.53
CA LEU A 409 -28.64 13.27 -0.24
C LEU A 409 -30.15 13.52 -0.42
N TYR A 410 -30.89 12.53 -0.90
CA TYR A 410 -32.32 12.66 -1.14
C TYR A 410 -33.11 12.87 0.15
N ALA A 411 -32.77 12.17 1.24
CA ALA A 411 -33.41 12.39 2.54
C ALA A 411 -33.16 13.82 3.07
N ALA A 412 -31.96 14.39 2.86
CA ALA A 412 -31.68 15.76 3.28
C ALA A 412 -32.42 16.79 2.42
N LEU A 413 -32.56 16.54 1.11
CA LEU A 413 -33.35 17.39 0.21
C LEU A 413 -34.84 17.33 0.54
N GLU A 414 -35.36 16.17 0.96
CA GLU A 414 -36.76 15.99 1.36
C GLU A 414 -37.06 16.72 2.67
N ALA A 415 -36.11 16.72 3.62
CA ALA A 415 -36.23 17.42 4.88
C ALA A 415 -36.09 18.96 4.77
N GLN A 416 -35.45 19.46 3.71
CA GLN A 416 -35.30 20.89 3.48
C GLN A 416 -36.50 21.42 2.69
N ALA A 417 -37.37 22.18 3.35
CA ALA A 417 -38.35 22.99 2.63
C ALA A 417 -37.58 24.00 1.77
N PRO A 418 -37.80 24.06 0.44
CA PRO A 418 -37.14 25.06 -0.39
C PRO A 418 -37.47 26.44 0.14
N ALA A 419 -36.45 27.29 0.29
CA ALA A 419 -36.66 28.68 0.66
C ALA A 419 -37.66 29.33 -0.34
N PRO A 420 -38.51 30.28 0.09
CA PRO A 420 -39.45 30.94 -0.80
C PRO A 420 -38.73 31.51 -2.04
N GLY A 421 -39.09 31.01 -3.23
CA GLY A 421 -38.47 31.41 -4.51
C GLY A 421 -37.23 30.61 -4.95
N ALA A 422 -36.70 29.71 -4.12
CA ALA A 422 -35.62 28.81 -4.54
C ALA A 422 -36.17 27.66 -5.38
N LYS A 423 -35.53 27.39 -6.52
CA LYS A 423 -35.86 26.24 -7.36
C LYS A 423 -35.32 24.97 -6.71
N ALA A 424 -36.21 24.07 -6.27
CA ALA A 424 -35.81 22.76 -5.78
C ALA A 424 -35.16 21.93 -6.92
N LEU A 425 -34.22 21.06 -6.56
CA LEU A 425 -33.55 20.16 -7.51
C LEU A 425 -34.57 19.20 -8.15
N TYR A 426 -35.51 18.71 -7.35
CA TYR A 426 -36.59 17.83 -7.76
C TYR A 426 -37.91 18.30 -7.14
N GLU A 427 -39.02 18.03 -7.83
CA GLU A 427 -40.35 18.11 -7.23
C GLU A 427 -40.49 17.03 -6.16
N ASN A 428 -41.21 17.32 -5.07
CA ASN A 428 -41.38 16.42 -3.93
C ASN A 428 -41.79 14.98 -4.33
N PRO A 429 -42.81 14.73 -5.18
CA PRO A 429 -43.17 13.37 -5.57
C PRO A 429 -42.05 12.61 -6.31
N VAL A 430 -41.26 13.30 -7.14
CA VAL A 430 -40.13 12.70 -7.85
C VAL A 430 -39.00 12.34 -6.88
N LEU A 431 -38.75 13.20 -5.89
CA LEU A 431 -37.74 12.97 -4.87
C LEU A 431 -38.07 11.74 -4.01
N THR A 432 -39.32 11.64 -3.52
CA THR A 432 -39.78 10.47 -2.75
C THR A 432 -39.67 9.18 -3.56
N GLN A 433 -40.06 9.20 -4.84
CA GLN A 433 -39.92 8.05 -5.72
C GLN A 433 -38.45 7.60 -5.87
N ARG A 434 -37.53 8.55 -6.08
CA ARG A 434 -36.09 8.26 -6.20
C ARG A 434 -35.53 7.68 -4.92
N LEU A 435 -35.89 8.24 -3.77
CA LEU A 435 -35.49 7.74 -2.46
C LEU A 435 -35.95 6.30 -2.23
N ASP A 436 -37.18 5.96 -2.60
CA ASP A 436 -37.71 4.60 -2.51
C ASP A 436 -36.96 3.61 -3.40
N VAL A 437 -36.60 4.01 -4.62
CA VAL A 437 -35.80 3.16 -5.53
C VAL A 437 -34.42 2.88 -4.94
N VAL A 438 -33.74 3.89 -4.41
CA VAL A 438 -32.42 3.73 -3.78
C VAL A 438 -32.50 2.81 -2.55
N ARG A 439 -33.50 3.00 -1.69
CA ARG A 439 -33.72 2.17 -0.50
C ARG A 439 -33.98 0.70 -0.85
N LYS A 440 -34.82 0.44 -1.86
CA LYS A 440 -35.07 -0.92 -2.35
C LYS A 440 -33.80 -1.57 -2.91
N SER A 441 -33.00 -0.80 -3.65
CA SER A 441 -31.73 -1.28 -4.19
C SER A 441 -30.75 -1.67 -3.08
N LEU A 442 -30.62 -0.84 -2.03
CA LEU A 442 -29.79 -1.14 -0.85
C LEU A 442 -30.21 -2.39 -0.07
N GLN A 443 -31.51 -2.69 -0.05
CA GLN A 443 -32.05 -3.90 0.57
C GLN A 443 -31.74 -5.16 -0.24
N GLY A 444 -31.78 -5.07 -1.58
CA GLY A 444 -31.47 -6.18 -2.49
C GLY A 444 -30.00 -6.61 -2.48
N THR A 445 -29.07 -5.74 -2.06
CA THR A 445 -27.62 -6.04 -1.99
C THR A 445 -27.18 -6.72 -0.67
N ARG A 446 -28.11 -7.16 0.20
CA ARG A 446 -27.79 -7.88 1.44
C ARG A 446 -27.81 -9.38 1.20
#